data_AF-A0AB39YEC2-F1
#
_entry.id   AF-A0AB39YEC2-F1
#
_cell.length_a   1.000
_cell.length_b   1.000
_cell.length_c   1.000
_cell.angle_alpha   90.00
_cell.angle_beta   90.00
_cell.angle_gamma   90.00
#
_symmetry.space_group_name_H-M   'P 1'
#
loop_
_entity.id
_entity.type
_entity.pdbx_description
1 polymer ?
#
loop_
_entity_poly.entity_id
_entity_poly.type
_entity_poly.pdbx_seq_one_letter_code
_entity_poly.pdbx_strand_id
1 'polypeptide(L)'
;MTTAWCWEYHRYGPKTERLVEALCTLGNGRFATRGSAPESVADDIHYPGTYLAGCYNRLASTIGGRTVSNEDMVRLPDWTALRYRCLPEGAPPGDWLTPDHPALRHSHVSLDLRAGTLTRRMLFHDAEGRRLGVTHTRLVHMGDPNLAAQNMVFRAYGWRGRIEIESVLEGEVTNAGVDRYRALAGRHLVEHRAGVEAEGTAWISQPPCAPRSTVPRRIRCGGASTVPRTPRTSPRCWPPTRCPGNACGVLERLFLRLGCRLDDDLWRRTVDYYVRRTCHGSTLSSLVHGWVLAREQGPNAWRYCQEALLSDITDIQGGTTGEGIHLGAMGGTLDLVERGIVGLEPHGDGLHIDPVPLSEVPRSSFSISYLGHRDIRIRFRPGRLGISVPSSTLGPVPLVLPGDRRERIAASQERWFRLPKG
;
A
#
# COMPACT_ATOMS: atom_id res chain seq x y z
N MET A 1 -7.37 19.61 -3.69
CA MET A 1 -8.66 18.90 -3.84
C MET A 1 -8.32 17.58 -4.49
N THR A 2 -8.37 16.47 -3.74
CA THR A 2 -8.14 15.14 -4.30
C THR A 2 -9.29 14.81 -5.25
N THR A 3 -8.98 14.44 -6.49
CA THR A 3 -9.98 13.76 -7.34
C THR A 3 -10.10 12.32 -6.86
N ALA A 4 -11.16 11.59 -7.25
CA ALA A 4 -11.36 10.20 -6.81
C ALA A 4 -10.17 9.25 -7.05
N TRP A 5 -9.23 9.62 -7.93
CA TRP A 5 -8.05 8.81 -8.30
C TRP A 5 -6.71 9.51 -8.09
N CYS A 6 -6.68 10.73 -7.56
CA CYS A 6 -5.44 11.48 -7.36
C CYS A 6 -5.29 11.88 -5.91
N TRP A 7 -4.21 11.42 -5.27
CA TRP A 7 -3.82 11.78 -3.91
C TRP A 7 -2.71 12.83 -3.96
N GLU A 8 -2.89 14.00 -3.33
CA GLU A 8 -2.04 15.17 -3.58
C GLU A 8 -1.60 15.90 -2.30
N TYR A 9 -0.35 16.38 -2.31
CA TYR A 9 0.22 17.29 -1.32
C TYR A 9 0.83 18.49 -2.02
N HIS A 10 0.33 19.70 -1.74
CA HIS A 10 0.72 20.93 -2.46
C HIS A 10 1.81 21.75 -1.78
N ARG A 11 2.38 21.27 -0.67
CA ARG A 11 3.46 21.93 0.08
C ARG A 11 4.39 20.89 0.65
N TYR A 12 5.68 21.25 0.72
CA TYR A 12 6.66 20.52 1.50
C TYR A 12 6.59 20.94 2.96
N GLY A 13 6.72 19.98 3.87
CA GLY A 13 6.82 20.22 5.30
C GLY A 13 7.64 19.11 5.95
N PRO A 14 8.82 19.39 6.53
CA PRO A 14 9.71 18.34 7.03
C PRO A 14 9.05 17.48 8.12
N LYS A 15 8.23 18.09 8.98
CA LYS A 15 7.47 17.36 10.02
C LYS A 15 6.43 16.38 9.47
N THR A 16 5.94 16.60 8.25
CA THR A 16 4.91 15.77 7.61
C THR A 16 5.48 14.86 6.53
N GLU A 17 6.76 14.99 6.19
CA GLU A 17 7.32 14.32 5.02
C GLU A 17 7.35 12.81 5.19
N ARG A 18 7.69 12.28 6.37
CA ARG A 18 7.62 10.82 6.63
C ARG A 18 6.25 10.23 6.36
N LEU A 19 5.18 10.97 6.68
CA LEU A 19 3.80 10.59 6.38
C LEU A 19 3.55 10.58 4.87
N VAL A 20 3.98 11.62 4.16
CA VAL A 20 3.87 11.71 2.69
C VAL A 20 4.58 10.53 2.04
N GLU A 21 5.81 10.22 2.46
CA GLU A 21 6.60 9.10 1.95
C GLU A 21 5.93 7.74 2.20
N ALA A 22 5.32 7.55 3.37
CA ALA A 22 4.61 6.32 3.70
C ALA A 22 3.35 6.16 2.84
N LEU A 23 2.50 7.19 2.78
CA LEU A 23 1.23 7.17 2.02
C LEU A 23 1.45 7.15 0.50
N CYS A 24 2.59 7.64 0.01
CA CYS A 24 2.97 7.61 -1.40
C CYS A 24 3.84 6.39 -1.78
N THR A 25 3.86 5.35 -0.95
CA THR A 25 4.53 4.08 -1.27
C THR A 25 3.94 3.45 -2.53
N LEU A 26 4.81 2.97 -3.42
CA LEU A 26 4.43 2.20 -4.61
C LEU A 26 4.81 0.73 -4.42
N GLY A 27 4.00 -0.19 -4.92
CA GLY A 27 4.30 -1.62 -4.85
C GLY A 27 3.42 -2.46 -5.78
N ASN A 28 3.87 -3.70 -6.03
CA ASN A 28 3.18 -4.65 -6.92
C ASN A 28 2.92 -6.01 -6.27
N GLY A 29 2.95 -6.07 -4.94
CA GLY A 29 2.81 -7.31 -4.16
C GLY A 29 4.08 -8.17 -4.11
N ARG A 30 5.04 -7.99 -5.03
CA ARG A 30 6.37 -8.59 -4.92
C ARG A 30 7.31 -7.71 -4.11
N PHE A 31 7.42 -6.44 -4.45
CA PHE A 31 8.18 -5.47 -3.68
C PHE A 31 7.45 -4.14 -3.59
N ALA A 32 7.87 -3.32 -2.64
CA ALA A 32 7.38 -1.98 -2.43
C ALA A 32 8.54 -1.01 -2.18
N THR A 33 8.38 0.23 -2.59
CA THR A 33 9.33 1.31 -2.39
C THR A 33 8.60 2.55 -1.88
N ARG A 34 9.09 3.15 -0.80
CA ARG A 34 8.51 4.35 -0.18
C ARG A 34 8.49 5.52 -1.18
N GLY A 35 7.57 6.46 -0.98
CA GLY A 35 7.39 7.65 -1.82
C GLY A 35 8.43 8.76 -1.60
N SER A 36 9.62 8.42 -1.08
CA SER A 36 10.71 9.35 -0.81
C SER A 36 11.23 10.01 -2.09
N ALA A 37 11.73 11.24 -1.93
CA ALA A 37 12.40 11.96 -3.01
C ALA A 37 13.71 11.23 -3.38
N PRO A 38 13.98 10.94 -4.67
CA PRO A 38 15.21 10.30 -5.15
C PRO A 38 16.51 10.94 -4.65
N GLU A 39 16.50 12.24 -4.40
CA GLU A 39 17.65 13.02 -3.99
C GLU A 39 17.90 13.02 -2.48
N SER A 40 16.94 12.51 -1.69
CA SER A 40 17.03 12.47 -0.23
C SER A 40 17.75 11.20 0.25
N VAL A 41 18.49 11.35 1.34
CA VAL A 41 19.14 10.24 2.05
C VAL A 41 18.32 9.87 3.29
N ALA A 42 18.59 8.70 3.89
CA ALA A 42 17.90 8.30 5.11
C ALA A 42 18.39 9.15 6.30
N ASP A 43 17.46 9.86 6.95
CA ASP A 43 17.67 10.67 8.14
C ASP A 43 16.38 10.73 9.00
N ASP A 44 16.24 11.74 9.87
CA ASP A 44 15.07 11.89 10.73
C ASP A 44 13.81 12.40 9.99
N ILE A 45 13.95 12.94 8.77
CA ILE A 45 12.88 13.51 7.94
C ILE A 45 12.53 12.57 6.78
N HIS A 46 13.54 11.99 6.15
CA HIS A 46 13.46 11.19 4.95
C HIS A 46 13.86 9.76 5.20
N TYR A 47 13.11 8.81 4.63
CA TYR A 47 13.43 7.40 4.78
C TYR A 47 13.16 6.64 3.47
N PRO A 48 14.10 6.69 2.49
CA PRO A 48 14.02 5.88 1.28
C PRO A 48 14.12 4.40 1.65
N GLY A 49 13.03 3.66 1.48
CA GLY A 49 12.95 2.25 1.87
C GLY A 49 12.37 1.40 0.76
N THR A 50 13.10 0.37 0.35
CA THR A 50 12.61 -0.66 -0.58
C THR A 50 12.60 -2.02 0.12
N TYR A 51 11.52 -2.79 -0.06
CA TYR A 51 11.28 -4.05 0.64
C TYR A 51 10.73 -5.10 -0.30
N LEU A 52 11.22 -6.33 -0.19
CA LEU A 52 10.75 -7.48 -0.97
C LEU A 52 9.94 -8.43 -0.09
N ALA A 53 8.75 -8.82 -0.56
CA ALA A 53 7.91 -9.78 0.12
C ALA A 53 8.65 -11.10 0.36
N GLY A 54 8.59 -11.60 1.60
CA GLY A 54 9.32 -12.80 2.00
C GLY A 54 10.80 -12.60 2.32
N CYS A 55 11.34 -11.38 2.21
CA CYS A 55 12.73 -11.09 2.56
C CYS A 55 12.84 -10.65 4.01
N TYR A 56 13.02 -11.62 4.90
CA TYR A 56 13.19 -11.43 6.33
C TYR A 56 14.59 -11.85 6.77
N ASN A 57 15.11 -11.21 7.81
CA ASN A 57 16.34 -11.62 8.45
C ASN A 57 16.20 -11.51 9.98
N ARG A 58 16.73 -12.49 10.69
CA ARG A 58 16.65 -12.57 12.15
C ARG A 58 17.99 -12.25 12.77
N LEU A 59 18.03 -11.26 13.65
CA LEU A 59 19.23 -10.85 14.38
C LEU A 59 19.00 -10.92 15.89
N ALA A 60 20.09 -11.04 16.64
CA ALA A 60 20.09 -10.97 18.10
C ALA A 60 20.68 -9.62 18.53
N SER A 61 20.06 -8.99 19.52
CA SER A 61 20.47 -7.72 20.11
C SER A 61 20.56 -7.86 21.63
N THR A 62 21.47 -7.15 22.28
CA THR A 62 21.56 -7.12 23.75
C THR A 62 20.94 -5.82 24.26
N ILE A 63 19.77 -5.92 24.90
CA ILE A 63 19.04 -4.77 25.46
C ILE A 63 18.88 -4.98 26.97
N GLY A 64 19.37 -4.03 27.77
CA GLY A 64 19.27 -4.12 29.24
C GLY A 64 19.87 -5.40 29.83
N GLY A 65 20.96 -5.90 29.23
CA GLY A 65 21.61 -7.16 29.64
C GLY A 65 20.90 -8.44 29.20
N ARG A 66 19.80 -8.36 28.44
CA ARG A 66 19.08 -9.51 27.89
C ARG A 66 19.29 -9.62 26.39
N THR A 67 19.52 -10.84 25.90
CA THR A 67 19.54 -11.12 24.46
C THR A 67 18.10 -11.21 23.95
N VAL A 68 17.74 -10.35 23.01
CA VAL A 68 16.46 -10.32 22.32
C VAL A 68 16.70 -10.71 20.87
N SER A 69 15.98 -11.72 20.38
CA SER A 69 15.98 -12.07 18.95
C SER A 69 14.80 -11.39 18.27
N ASN A 70 15.05 -10.70 17.16
CA ASN A 70 14.05 -10.00 16.37
C ASN A 70 14.15 -10.41 14.90
N GLU A 71 13.01 -10.59 14.25
CA GLU A 71 12.91 -10.91 12.83
C GLU A 71 12.30 -9.72 12.09
N ASP A 72 13.07 -9.17 11.16
CA ASP A 72 12.72 -7.95 10.45
C ASP A 72 12.60 -8.20 8.96
N MET A 73 11.70 -7.47 8.31
CA MET A 73 11.74 -7.33 6.86
C MET A 73 12.94 -6.48 6.47
N VAL A 74 13.77 -6.98 5.57
CA VAL A 74 15.06 -6.35 5.25
C VAL A 74 14.85 -5.15 4.32
N ARG A 75 15.36 -3.97 4.71
CA ARG A 75 15.52 -2.83 3.80
C ARG A 75 16.59 -3.17 2.76
N LEU A 76 16.19 -3.16 1.50
CA LEU A 76 17.04 -3.48 0.35
C LEU A 76 17.87 -2.26 -0.07
N PRO A 77 18.92 -2.46 -0.91
CA PRO A 77 19.66 -1.37 -1.52
C PRO A 77 18.72 -0.37 -2.19
N ASP A 78 19.01 0.91 -1.99
CA ASP A 78 18.21 1.96 -2.56
C ASP A 78 18.58 2.16 -4.03
N TRP A 79 17.67 1.74 -4.90
CA TRP A 79 17.77 1.89 -6.35
C TRP A 79 17.33 3.28 -6.83
N THR A 80 16.72 4.08 -5.95
CA THR A 80 16.08 5.34 -6.31
C THR A 80 17.03 6.53 -6.24
N ALA A 81 18.19 6.38 -5.60
CA ALA A 81 19.14 7.46 -5.35
C ALA A 81 19.56 8.17 -6.65
N LEU A 82 19.05 9.39 -6.83
CA LEU A 82 19.34 10.25 -7.97
C LEU A 82 19.43 11.71 -7.51
N ARG A 83 20.65 12.19 -7.34
CA ARG A 83 20.97 13.51 -6.76
C ARG A 83 21.38 14.47 -7.86
N TYR A 84 21.14 15.76 -7.64
CA TYR A 84 21.48 16.78 -8.62
C TYR A 84 21.88 18.11 -7.97
N ARG A 85 22.80 18.82 -8.62
CA ARG A 85 23.24 20.16 -8.21
C ARG A 85 23.60 21.04 -9.40
N CYS A 86 23.47 22.35 -9.23
CA CYS A 86 23.93 23.30 -10.23
C CYS A 86 25.46 23.44 -10.17
N LEU A 87 26.10 23.52 -11.34
CA LEU A 87 27.52 23.81 -11.48
C LEU A 87 27.70 25.23 -12.06
N PRO A 88 27.82 26.27 -11.21
CA PRO A 88 28.11 27.61 -11.67
C PRO A 88 29.48 27.69 -12.36
N GLU A 89 29.60 28.57 -13.36
CA GLU A 89 30.87 28.81 -14.03
C GLU A 89 31.75 29.71 -13.16
N GLY A 90 33.03 29.35 -13.00
CA GLY A 90 33.98 30.12 -12.19
C GLY A 90 33.75 30.09 -10.68
N ALA A 91 32.87 29.21 -10.18
CA ALA A 91 32.56 29.04 -8.76
C ALA A 91 32.54 27.54 -8.40
N PRO A 92 32.66 27.18 -7.10
CA PRO A 92 32.55 25.79 -6.68
C PRO A 92 31.16 25.21 -7.01
N PRO A 93 31.04 23.87 -7.13
CA PRO A 93 29.75 23.20 -7.26
C PRO A 93 28.77 23.67 -6.17
N GLY A 94 27.51 23.89 -6.54
CA GLY A 94 26.47 24.23 -5.59
C GLY A 94 26.13 23.05 -4.66
N ASP A 95 25.25 23.31 -3.71
CA ASP A 95 24.72 22.27 -2.83
C ASP A 95 23.87 21.25 -3.60
N TRP A 96 23.83 20.02 -3.10
CA TRP A 96 22.88 19.03 -3.56
C TRP A 96 21.46 19.50 -3.23
N LEU A 97 20.64 19.63 -4.26
CA LEU A 97 19.27 20.10 -4.10
C LEU A 97 18.40 18.97 -3.56
N THR A 98 17.71 19.24 -2.45
CA THR A 98 16.77 18.34 -1.78
C THR A 98 15.47 19.10 -1.47
N PRO A 99 14.38 18.41 -1.09
CA PRO A 99 13.18 19.07 -0.58
C PRO A 99 13.46 20.02 0.61
N ASP A 100 14.45 19.74 1.44
CA ASP A 100 14.86 20.59 2.57
C ASP A 100 15.67 21.83 2.17
N HIS A 101 16.13 21.90 0.92
CA HIS A 101 17.03 22.95 0.50
C HIS A 101 16.38 24.34 0.63
N PRO A 102 17.06 25.36 1.20
CA PRO A 102 16.48 26.68 1.45
C PRO A 102 16.05 27.43 0.17
N ALA A 103 16.55 27.01 -0.99
CA ALA A 103 16.14 27.52 -2.30
C ALA A 103 14.79 26.96 -2.79
N LEU A 104 14.18 25.96 -2.13
CA LEU A 104 12.89 25.43 -2.54
C LEU A 104 11.81 26.52 -2.45
N ARG A 105 11.01 26.69 -3.51
CA ARG A 105 9.90 27.65 -3.59
C ARG A 105 8.56 26.99 -3.86
N HIS A 106 8.56 25.84 -4.52
CA HIS A 106 7.35 25.07 -4.79
C HIS A 106 7.65 23.58 -4.65
N SER A 107 6.72 22.84 -4.03
CA SER A 107 6.73 21.39 -4.00
C SER A 107 5.30 20.89 -4.15
N HIS A 108 5.12 19.89 -5.01
CA HIS A 108 3.85 19.20 -5.21
C HIS A 108 4.12 17.71 -5.41
N VAL A 109 3.53 16.89 -4.55
CA VAL A 109 3.52 15.42 -4.67
C VAL A 109 2.11 14.98 -5.09
N SER A 110 2.02 14.10 -6.08
CA SER A 110 0.77 13.57 -6.60
C SER A 110 0.93 12.07 -6.89
N LEU A 111 0.07 11.25 -6.29
CA LEU A 111 -0.04 9.83 -6.55
C LEU A 111 -1.32 9.59 -7.36
N ASP A 112 -1.16 9.16 -8.60
CA ASP A 112 -2.26 8.67 -9.43
C ASP A 112 -2.54 7.22 -9.05
N LEU A 113 -3.63 7.00 -8.33
CA LEU A 113 -4.07 5.69 -7.84
C LEU A 113 -4.55 4.77 -8.97
N ARG A 114 -4.93 5.32 -10.11
CA ARG A 114 -5.40 4.55 -11.27
C ARG A 114 -4.22 4.07 -12.12
N ALA A 115 -3.24 4.93 -12.35
CA ALA A 115 -2.04 4.60 -13.09
C ALA A 115 -0.97 3.90 -12.23
N GLY A 116 -1.02 4.06 -10.91
CA GLY A 116 0.01 3.56 -9.99
C GLY A 116 1.32 4.36 -10.12
N THR A 117 1.24 5.66 -10.39
CA THR A 117 2.41 6.51 -10.64
C THR A 117 2.50 7.63 -9.62
N LEU A 118 3.69 7.78 -9.01
CA LEU A 118 4.01 8.88 -8.11
C LEU A 118 4.75 9.98 -8.89
N THR A 119 4.28 11.22 -8.81
CA THR A 119 4.92 12.40 -9.39
C THR A 119 5.29 13.40 -8.31
N ARG A 120 6.53 13.87 -8.29
CA ARG A 120 6.99 14.99 -7.45
C ARG A 120 7.47 16.12 -8.35
N ARG A 121 6.95 17.32 -8.15
CA ARG A 121 7.36 18.54 -8.85
C ARG A 121 7.94 19.53 -7.85
N MET A 122 9.14 20.01 -8.11
CA MET A 122 9.83 21.00 -7.30
C MET A 122 10.29 22.17 -8.15
N LEU A 123 10.34 23.36 -7.55
CA LEU A 123 10.94 24.55 -8.13
C LEU A 123 11.91 25.15 -7.13
N PHE A 124 13.17 25.24 -7.52
CA PHE A 124 14.23 25.89 -6.77
C PHE A 124 14.49 27.29 -7.34
N HIS A 125 14.80 28.23 -6.46
CA HIS A 125 15.21 29.60 -6.77
C HIS A 125 16.39 29.98 -5.87
N ASP A 126 17.59 30.06 -6.46
CA ASP A 126 18.81 30.39 -5.72
C ASP A 126 19.00 31.90 -5.54
N ALA A 127 20.09 32.27 -4.86
CA ALA A 127 20.42 33.65 -4.55
C ALA A 127 20.78 34.49 -5.79
N GLU A 128 21.25 33.85 -6.86
CA GLU A 128 21.60 34.48 -8.13
C GLU A 128 20.38 34.67 -9.06
N GLY A 129 19.18 34.30 -8.61
CA GLY A 129 17.95 34.45 -9.38
C GLY A 129 17.68 33.30 -10.36
N ARG A 130 18.49 32.23 -10.35
CA ARG A 130 18.31 31.09 -11.26
C ARG A 130 17.18 30.22 -10.75
N ARG A 131 16.35 29.77 -11.68
CA ARG A 131 15.18 28.93 -11.40
C ARG A 131 15.32 27.57 -12.05
N LEU A 132 15.24 26.52 -11.25
CA LEU A 132 15.32 25.13 -11.71
C LEU A 132 14.05 24.37 -11.32
N GLY A 133 13.26 23.98 -12.31
CA GLY A 133 12.15 23.07 -12.13
C GLY A 133 12.61 21.63 -12.26
N VAL A 134 12.21 20.77 -11.34
CA VAL A 134 12.51 19.33 -11.34
C VAL A 134 11.21 18.56 -11.23
N THR A 135 10.97 17.66 -12.17
CA THR A 135 9.82 16.74 -12.13
C THR A 135 10.34 15.32 -12.09
N HIS A 136 10.04 14.62 -11.01
CA HIS A 136 10.29 13.20 -10.85
C HIS A 136 8.98 12.41 -11.03
N THR A 137 9.05 11.29 -11.73
CA THR A 137 7.93 10.33 -11.88
C THR A 137 8.44 8.91 -11.65
N ARG A 138 7.76 8.14 -10.80
CA ARG A 138 8.11 6.76 -10.44
C ARG A 138 6.93 5.81 -10.63
N LEU A 139 7.24 4.58 -11.00
CA LEU A 139 6.30 3.45 -10.98
C LEU A 139 6.98 2.18 -10.45
N VAL A 140 6.19 1.30 -9.84
CA VAL A 140 6.52 -0.11 -9.63
C VAL A 140 5.59 -0.92 -10.52
N HIS A 141 6.15 -1.67 -11.47
CA HIS A 141 5.39 -2.19 -12.60
C HIS A 141 4.49 -3.36 -12.15
N MET A 142 3.18 -3.24 -12.38
CA MET A 142 2.21 -4.28 -12.01
C MET A 142 2.22 -5.48 -12.95
N GLY A 143 2.62 -5.30 -14.22
CA GLY A 143 2.65 -6.37 -15.23
C GLY A 143 3.95 -7.16 -15.29
N ASP A 144 5.02 -6.65 -14.69
CA ASP A 144 6.34 -7.26 -14.59
C ASP A 144 6.79 -7.06 -13.16
N PRO A 145 6.69 -8.11 -12.32
CA PRO A 145 6.83 -7.95 -10.89
C PRO A 145 8.25 -7.59 -10.45
N ASN A 146 9.26 -7.72 -11.32
CA ASN A 146 10.66 -7.40 -11.00
C ASN A 146 11.09 -6.00 -11.45
N LEU A 147 10.21 -5.24 -12.10
CA LEU A 147 10.55 -3.97 -12.72
C LEU A 147 10.00 -2.78 -11.91
N ALA A 148 10.85 -1.79 -11.66
CA ALA A 148 10.46 -0.43 -11.31
C ALA A 148 11.21 0.55 -12.22
N ALA A 149 10.66 1.75 -12.37
CA ALA A 149 11.26 2.79 -13.20
C ALA A 149 11.09 4.15 -12.54
N GLN A 150 12.07 5.02 -12.77
CA GLN A 150 11.99 6.43 -12.42
C GLN A 150 12.48 7.30 -13.57
N ASN A 151 11.89 8.49 -13.68
CA ASN A 151 12.21 9.50 -14.68
C ASN A 151 12.37 10.85 -14.00
N MET A 152 13.43 11.60 -14.30
CA MET A 152 13.65 12.95 -13.78
C MET A 152 13.84 13.94 -14.93
N VAL A 153 13.04 15.00 -14.94
CA VAL A 153 13.04 16.05 -15.97
C VAL A 153 13.42 17.38 -15.35
N PHE A 154 14.47 18.01 -15.89
CA PHE A 154 14.96 19.31 -15.47
C PHE A 154 14.50 20.41 -16.43
N ARG A 155 14.13 21.57 -15.89
CA ARG A 155 13.77 22.78 -16.65
C ARG A 155 14.46 23.99 -16.05
N ALA A 156 15.46 24.53 -16.75
CA ALA A 156 16.09 25.79 -16.41
C ALA A 156 15.26 26.97 -16.95
N TYR A 157 14.97 27.97 -16.12
CA TYR A 157 14.20 29.15 -16.52
C TYR A 157 15.07 30.41 -16.44
N GLY A 158 15.37 31.01 -17.60
CA GLY A 158 16.08 32.28 -17.67
C GLY A 158 17.59 32.20 -17.43
N TRP A 159 18.19 31.01 -17.48
CA TRP A 159 19.64 30.83 -17.33
C TRP A 159 20.15 29.65 -18.18
N ARG A 160 21.48 29.63 -18.39
CA ARG A 160 22.23 28.54 -19.04
C ARG A 160 23.38 28.13 -18.12
N GLY A 161 23.71 26.84 -18.10
CA GLY A 161 24.79 26.32 -17.27
C GLY A 161 24.77 24.79 -17.23
N ARG A 162 25.61 24.21 -16.38
CA ARG A 162 25.70 22.77 -16.19
C ARG A 162 24.95 22.35 -14.94
N ILE A 163 24.30 21.20 -15.02
CA ILE A 163 23.72 20.48 -13.88
C ILE A 163 24.50 19.18 -13.78
N GLU A 164 25.00 18.87 -12.60
CA GLU A 164 25.54 17.56 -12.29
C GLU A 164 24.40 16.66 -11.79
N ILE A 165 24.38 15.42 -12.30
CA ILE A 165 23.41 14.40 -11.90
C ILE A 165 24.21 13.17 -11.50
N GLU A 166 23.93 12.66 -10.31
CA GLU A 166 24.53 11.46 -9.76
C GLU A 166 23.44 10.39 -9.61
N SER A 167 23.64 9.22 -10.21
CA SER A 167 22.74 8.06 -10.10
C SER A 167 23.48 6.94 -9.39
N VAL A 168 22.95 6.47 -8.25
CA VAL A 168 23.65 5.52 -7.36
C VAL A 168 22.75 4.34 -7.04
N LEU A 169 23.34 3.15 -6.90
CA LEU A 169 22.73 2.04 -6.18
C LEU A 169 23.31 2.02 -4.77
N GLU A 170 22.57 2.56 -3.80
CA GLU A 170 23.05 2.72 -2.43
C GLU A 170 22.88 1.40 -1.65
N GLY A 171 24.00 0.77 -1.30
CA GLY A 171 24.05 -0.53 -0.63
C GLY A 171 24.25 -0.46 0.88
N GLU A 172 24.67 0.67 1.43
CA GLU A 172 24.94 0.86 2.86
C GLU A 172 23.65 1.24 3.58
N VAL A 173 22.68 0.32 3.54
CA VAL A 173 21.35 0.49 4.12
C VAL A 173 21.24 -0.22 5.47
N THR A 174 20.53 0.42 6.40
CA THR A 174 20.18 -0.13 7.72
C THR A 174 18.68 0.05 7.95
N ASN A 175 18.07 -0.91 8.65
CA ASN A 175 16.71 -0.79 9.18
C ASN A 175 16.73 0.21 10.36
N ALA A 176 16.36 1.46 10.11
CA ALA A 176 16.36 2.53 11.12
C ALA A 176 15.06 3.38 11.12
N GLY A 177 14.07 2.99 10.33
CA GLY A 177 12.85 3.78 10.08
C GLY A 177 11.83 3.78 11.23
N VAL A 178 12.15 3.18 12.38
CA VAL A 178 11.29 3.14 13.57
C VAL A 178 12.16 3.48 14.77
N ASP A 179 11.85 4.57 15.46
CA ASP A 179 12.76 5.14 16.47
C ASP A 179 12.90 4.21 17.68
N ARG A 180 11.79 3.59 18.10
CA ARG A 180 11.78 2.61 19.21
C ARG A 180 12.60 1.35 18.94
N TYR A 181 12.93 1.07 17.68
CA TYR A 181 13.71 -0.11 17.28
C TYR A 181 15.19 0.19 17.03
N ARG A 182 15.64 1.45 17.18
CA ARG A 182 17.06 1.83 16.96
C ARG A 182 18.04 1.09 17.89
N ALA A 183 17.59 0.58 19.03
CA ALA A 183 18.40 -0.23 19.94
C ALA A 183 18.59 -1.70 19.46
N LEU A 184 17.81 -2.15 18.48
CA LEU A 184 17.95 -3.46 17.86
C LEU A 184 19.00 -3.42 16.74
N ALA A 185 19.66 -4.55 16.49
CA ALA A 185 20.55 -4.71 15.36
C ALA A 185 19.78 -4.54 14.04
N GLY A 186 20.01 -3.42 13.34
CA GLY A 186 19.31 -3.08 12.08
C GLY A 186 20.11 -3.35 10.81
N ARG A 187 21.38 -3.77 10.91
CA ARG A 187 22.25 -4.04 9.74
C ARG A 187 22.08 -5.49 9.29
N HIS A 188 21.15 -5.70 8.36
CA HIS A 188 20.78 -7.03 7.88
C HIS A 188 21.57 -7.51 6.67
N LEU A 189 22.06 -6.59 5.83
CA LEU A 189 22.88 -6.90 4.67
C LEU A 189 24.35 -6.68 5.01
N VAL A 190 25.21 -7.58 4.54
CA VAL A 190 26.66 -7.54 4.73
C VAL A 190 27.34 -7.73 3.40
N GLU A 191 28.56 -7.21 3.24
CA GLU A 191 29.42 -7.38 2.04
C GLU A 191 28.75 -7.01 0.71
N HIS A 192 29.15 -5.90 0.08
CA HIS A 192 28.66 -5.57 -1.26
C HIS A 192 29.55 -6.17 -2.36
N ARG A 193 28.91 -6.80 -3.36
CA ARG A 193 29.50 -6.97 -4.69
C ARG A 193 28.77 -6.04 -5.64
N ALA A 194 29.50 -5.27 -6.41
CA ALA A 194 28.93 -4.37 -7.39
C ALA A 194 29.73 -4.43 -8.70
N GLY A 195 29.09 -4.00 -9.78
CA GLY A 195 29.73 -3.92 -11.08
C GLY A 195 28.88 -3.15 -12.09
N VAL A 196 29.46 -2.88 -13.24
CA VAL A 196 28.78 -2.30 -14.39
C VAL A 196 28.96 -3.26 -15.56
N GLU A 197 27.86 -3.62 -16.21
CA GLU A 197 27.83 -4.45 -17.41
C GLU A 197 27.78 -3.60 -18.68
N ALA A 198 27.85 -4.28 -19.83
CA ALA A 198 27.61 -3.64 -21.13
C ALA A 198 26.26 -2.90 -21.13
N GLU A 199 26.14 -1.88 -21.96
CA GLU A 199 24.92 -1.06 -22.11
C GLU A 199 24.57 -0.20 -20.87
N GLY A 200 25.52 -0.03 -19.94
CA GLY A 200 25.38 0.90 -18.82
C GLY A 200 24.54 0.35 -17.66
N THR A 201 24.38 -0.97 -17.57
CA THR A 201 23.67 -1.61 -16.46
C THR A 201 24.56 -1.69 -15.22
N ALA A 202 24.29 -0.89 -14.21
CA ALA A 202 24.93 -1.03 -12.89
C ALA A 202 24.21 -2.09 -12.07
N TRP A 203 24.95 -2.88 -11.27
CA TRP A 203 24.36 -3.82 -10.33
C TRP A 203 25.03 -3.82 -8.96
N ILE A 204 24.23 -4.13 -7.94
CA ILE A 204 24.68 -4.43 -6.58
C ILE A 204 24.08 -5.75 -6.11
N SER A 205 24.85 -6.51 -5.33
CA SER A 205 24.52 -7.81 -4.79
C SER A 205 25.03 -7.94 -3.36
N GLN A 206 24.12 -8.15 -2.41
CA GLN A 206 24.45 -8.36 -0.99
C GLN A 206 23.73 -9.59 -0.43
N PRO A 207 24.42 -10.46 0.32
CA PRO A 207 23.81 -11.49 1.14
C PRO A 207 23.30 -10.94 2.50
N PRO A 208 22.32 -11.63 3.14
CA PRO A 208 21.94 -11.34 4.52
C PRO A 208 23.01 -11.82 5.53
N CYS A 209 23.09 -11.13 6.67
CA CYS A 209 24.05 -11.41 7.75
C CYS A 209 23.86 -12.79 8.41
N ALA A 210 22.62 -13.27 8.52
CA ALA A 210 22.31 -14.59 9.10
C ALA A 210 21.62 -15.49 8.06
N PRO A 211 22.24 -16.61 7.63
CA PRO A 211 21.73 -17.44 6.54
C PRO A 211 20.56 -18.38 6.93
N ARG A 212 19.94 -18.22 8.11
CA ARG A 212 18.91 -19.16 8.62
C ARG A 212 17.46 -18.88 8.18
N SER A 213 17.23 -17.93 7.27
CA SER A 213 15.95 -17.81 6.56
C SER A 213 15.93 -18.66 5.28
N THR A 214 14.79 -19.28 4.97
CA THR A 214 14.57 -20.37 4.00
C THR A 214 14.94 -20.11 2.52
N VAL A 215 15.48 -18.95 2.15
CA VAL A 215 16.08 -18.72 0.82
C VAL A 215 17.20 -17.68 0.93
N PRO A 216 18.50 -18.04 0.75
CA PRO A 216 19.53 -17.05 0.51
C PRO A 216 19.24 -16.37 -0.84
N ARG A 217 18.66 -15.18 -0.81
CA ARG A 217 18.42 -14.39 -2.02
C ARG A 217 19.58 -13.42 -2.19
N ARG A 218 20.42 -13.67 -3.19
CA ARG A 218 21.28 -12.62 -3.73
C ARG A 218 20.37 -11.56 -4.35
N ILE A 219 20.25 -10.41 -3.71
CA ILE A 219 19.43 -9.30 -4.22
C ILE A 219 20.25 -8.61 -5.30
N ARG A 220 19.85 -8.74 -6.56
CA ARG A 220 20.48 -8.02 -7.68
C ARG A 220 19.56 -6.88 -8.11
N CYS A 221 19.98 -5.64 -7.86
CA CYS A 221 19.35 -4.47 -8.47
C CYS A 221 20.10 -4.15 -9.76
N GLY A 222 19.38 -3.84 -10.84
CA GLY A 222 19.96 -3.45 -12.13
C GLY A 222 19.35 -2.11 -12.56
N GLY A 223 20.19 -1.13 -12.91
CA GLY A 223 19.72 0.17 -13.40
C GLY A 223 20.40 0.54 -14.71
N ALA A 224 19.61 0.98 -15.70
CA ALA A 224 20.10 1.52 -16.97
C ALA A 224 19.58 2.95 -17.15
N SER A 225 20.49 3.89 -17.44
CA SER A 225 20.14 5.28 -17.74
C SER A 225 19.99 5.43 -19.26
N THR A 226 18.79 5.81 -19.72
CA THR A 226 18.50 5.99 -21.15
C THR A 226 17.86 7.35 -21.41
N VAL A 227 18.22 7.98 -22.53
CA VAL A 227 17.43 9.09 -23.12
C VAL A 227 16.32 8.43 -23.95
N PRO A 228 15.02 8.75 -23.74
CA PRO A 228 13.97 7.87 -24.26
C PRO A 228 13.83 7.93 -25.78
N ARG A 229 13.78 6.76 -26.43
CA ARG A 229 12.95 6.50 -27.62
C ARG A 229 11.87 5.50 -27.20
N THR A 230 10.62 5.85 -27.45
CA THR A 230 9.44 5.06 -27.07
C THR A 230 9.27 3.80 -27.92
N PRO A 231 8.95 2.67 -27.27
CA PRO A 231 7.85 1.84 -27.78
C PRO A 231 6.92 1.25 -26.68
N ARG A 232 5.70 0.90 -27.12
CA ARG A 232 4.60 0.28 -26.36
C ARG A 232 4.74 -1.24 -26.30
N THR A 233 4.37 -1.85 -25.19
CA THR A 233 3.89 -3.24 -25.13
C THR A 233 2.79 -3.45 -24.09
N SER A 234 1.96 -4.46 -24.33
CA SER A 234 0.71 -4.82 -23.64
C SER A 234 0.91 -5.84 -22.51
N PRO A 235 0.13 -5.80 -21.40
CA PRO A 235 0.28 -6.77 -20.31
C PRO A 235 -0.64 -8.01 -20.47
N ARG A 236 -0.13 -9.18 -20.05
CA ARG A 236 -0.90 -10.41 -19.78
C ARG A 236 -1.00 -10.63 -18.28
N CYS A 237 -2.09 -11.28 -17.85
CA CYS A 237 -2.44 -11.48 -16.44
C CYS A 237 -2.21 -12.94 -15.98
N TRP A 238 -1.93 -13.09 -14.68
CA TRP A 238 -1.78 -14.36 -13.96
C TRP A 238 -2.93 -14.60 -12.94
N PRO A 239 -3.10 -15.84 -12.41
CA PRO A 239 -4.30 -16.28 -11.71
C PRO A 239 -4.20 -16.09 -10.17
N PRO A 240 -5.34 -16.08 -9.46
CA PRO A 240 -5.38 -15.87 -8.01
C PRO A 240 -5.09 -17.16 -7.21
N THR A 241 -4.29 -17.01 -6.16
CA THR A 241 -4.07 -17.97 -5.07
C THR A 241 -5.28 -18.04 -4.14
N ARG A 242 -5.62 -19.26 -3.69
CA ARG A 242 -6.71 -19.53 -2.75
C ARG A 242 -6.31 -19.19 -1.31
N CYS A 243 -7.15 -18.45 -0.59
CA CYS A 243 -7.17 -18.38 0.87
C CYS A 243 -8.39 -19.15 1.40
N PRO A 244 -8.27 -19.96 2.46
CA PRO A 244 -9.41 -20.60 3.12
C PRO A 244 -9.94 -19.68 4.24
N GLY A 245 -11.20 -19.26 4.13
CA GLY A 245 -11.89 -18.53 5.20
C GLY A 245 -13.19 -19.24 5.55
N ASN A 246 -13.32 -19.74 6.76
CA ASN A 246 -14.61 -20.16 7.33
C ASN A 246 -14.54 -20.03 8.87
N ALA A 247 -14.53 -18.78 9.36
CA ALA A 247 -14.42 -18.48 10.79
C ALA A 247 -15.76 -18.65 11.54
N CYS A 248 -16.90 -18.36 10.89
CA CYS A 248 -18.22 -18.39 11.55
C CYS A 248 -18.65 -19.81 11.96
N GLY A 249 -18.58 -20.78 11.04
CA GLY A 249 -18.99 -22.16 11.34
C GLY A 249 -18.09 -22.87 12.36
N VAL A 250 -16.86 -22.41 12.58
CA VAL A 250 -15.97 -23.00 13.61
C VAL A 250 -16.42 -22.58 15.01
N LEU A 251 -16.81 -21.32 15.19
CA LEU A 251 -17.26 -20.81 16.49
C LEU A 251 -18.56 -21.46 16.93
N GLU A 252 -19.58 -21.54 16.07
CA GLU A 252 -20.83 -22.24 16.40
C GLU A 252 -20.60 -23.69 16.82
N ARG A 253 -19.74 -24.42 16.11
CA ARG A 253 -19.35 -25.79 16.49
C ARG A 253 -18.63 -25.83 17.83
N LEU A 254 -17.78 -24.85 18.15
CA LEU A 254 -17.10 -24.78 19.45
C LEU A 254 -18.08 -24.48 20.59
N PHE A 255 -18.98 -23.51 20.41
CA PHE A 255 -20.01 -23.16 21.40
C PHE A 255 -20.96 -24.35 21.65
N LEU A 256 -21.40 -25.03 20.59
CA LEU A 256 -22.20 -26.25 20.70
C LEU A 256 -21.46 -27.35 21.49
N ARG A 257 -20.15 -27.55 21.25
CA ARG A 257 -19.34 -28.51 22.03
C ARG A 257 -19.20 -28.12 23.50
N LEU A 258 -19.27 -26.83 23.82
CA LEU A 258 -19.24 -26.31 25.19
C LEU A 258 -20.62 -26.31 25.86
N GLY A 259 -21.67 -26.80 25.18
CA GLY A 259 -23.05 -26.79 25.70
C GLY A 259 -23.70 -25.41 25.69
N CYS A 260 -23.08 -24.44 25.00
CA CYS A 260 -23.59 -23.09 24.86
C CYS A 260 -24.27 -22.95 23.49
N ARG A 261 -25.54 -22.59 23.49
CA ARG A 261 -26.22 -22.19 22.25
C ARG A 261 -25.82 -20.76 21.92
N LEU A 262 -25.24 -20.55 20.75
CA LEU A 262 -25.03 -19.20 20.21
C LEU A 262 -26.31 -18.79 19.48
N ASP A 263 -27.02 -17.82 20.04
CA ASP A 263 -28.22 -17.21 19.45
C ASP A 263 -28.08 -15.68 19.42
N ASP A 264 -29.01 -15.01 18.74
CA ASP A 264 -28.99 -13.57 18.53
C ASP A 264 -29.07 -12.77 19.84
N ASP A 265 -29.64 -13.35 20.91
CA ASP A 265 -29.67 -12.70 22.23
C ASP A 265 -28.30 -12.75 22.90
N LEU A 266 -27.67 -13.93 22.95
CA LEU A 266 -26.32 -14.09 23.48
C LEU A 266 -25.32 -13.25 22.70
N TRP A 267 -25.45 -13.21 21.37
CA TRP A 267 -24.61 -12.39 20.50
C TRP A 267 -24.75 -10.91 20.83
N ARG A 268 -25.96 -10.35 20.83
CA ARG A 268 -26.21 -8.93 21.18
C ARG A 268 -25.69 -8.56 22.56
N ARG A 269 -25.97 -9.39 23.57
CA ARG A 269 -25.46 -9.18 24.94
C ARG A 269 -23.93 -9.18 25.00
N THR A 270 -23.29 -10.04 24.22
CA THR A 270 -21.82 -10.11 24.13
C THR A 270 -21.26 -8.84 23.50
N VAL A 271 -21.82 -8.40 22.37
CA VAL A 271 -21.43 -7.16 21.69
C VAL A 271 -21.59 -5.96 22.62
N ASP A 272 -22.77 -5.79 23.24
CA ASP A 272 -23.06 -4.70 24.17
C ASP A 272 -22.16 -4.70 25.41
N TYR A 273 -21.74 -5.88 25.88
CA TYR A 273 -20.83 -5.99 27.00
C TYR A 273 -19.44 -5.44 26.67
N TYR A 274 -18.89 -5.83 25.51
CA TYR A 274 -17.52 -5.48 25.10
C TYR A 274 -17.40 -4.08 24.49
N VAL A 275 -18.38 -3.61 23.72
CA VAL A 275 -18.37 -2.25 23.14
C VAL A 275 -18.23 -1.19 24.24
N ARG A 276 -18.88 -1.38 25.39
CA ARG A 276 -18.81 -0.44 26.55
C ARG A 276 -17.50 -0.51 27.34
N ARG A 277 -16.69 -1.55 27.14
CA ARG A 277 -15.52 -1.87 27.99
C ARG A 277 -14.19 -1.86 27.23
N THR A 278 -14.22 -1.69 25.90
CA THR A 278 -13.01 -1.71 25.08
C THR A 278 -12.33 -0.36 25.07
N CYS A 279 -11.03 -0.32 25.38
CA CYS A 279 -10.23 0.91 25.44
C CYS A 279 -9.69 1.39 24.09
N HIS A 280 -9.95 0.64 23.00
CA HIS A 280 -9.55 0.94 21.63
C HIS A 280 -8.06 1.25 21.42
N GLY A 281 -7.17 0.66 22.23
CA GLY A 281 -5.70 0.88 22.15
C GLY A 281 -5.01 0.28 20.91
N SER A 282 -5.75 -0.23 19.94
CA SER A 282 -5.24 -0.76 18.67
C SER A 282 -6.11 -0.27 17.53
N THR A 283 -5.51 0.18 16.43
CA THR A 283 -6.22 0.56 15.20
C THR A 283 -7.15 -0.55 14.68
N LEU A 284 -6.78 -1.83 14.87
CA LEU A 284 -7.62 -2.96 14.49
C LEU A 284 -8.92 -3.04 15.30
N SER A 285 -8.99 -2.37 16.46
CA SER A 285 -10.20 -2.32 17.27
C SER A 285 -11.36 -1.70 16.50
N SER A 286 -11.13 -0.57 15.84
CA SER A 286 -12.15 0.17 15.09
C SER A 286 -12.61 -0.63 13.87
N LEU A 287 -11.71 -1.40 13.24
CA LEU A 287 -12.05 -2.35 12.19
C LEU A 287 -13.02 -3.45 12.70
N VAL A 288 -12.66 -4.13 13.79
CA VAL A 288 -13.47 -5.22 14.35
C VAL A 288 -14.84 -4.72 14.82
N HIS A 289 -14.87 -3.58 15.51
CA HIS A 289 -16.12 -2.97 15.98
C HIS A 289 -16.98 -2.49 14.80
N GLY A 290 -16.37 -1.90 13.77
CA GLY A 290 -17.07 -1.49 12.55
C GLY A 290 -17.74 -2.67 11.87
N TRP A 291 -17.06 -3.81 11.74
CA TRP A 291 -17.63 -5.02 11.17
C TRP A 291 -18.81 -5.56 11.99
N VAL A 292 -18.56 -5.81 13.28
CA VAL A 292 -19.57 -6.41 14.18
C VAL A 292 -20.81 -5.52 14.25
N LEU A 293 -20.62 -4.21 14.45
CA LEU A 293 -21.73 -3.26 14.54
C LEU A 293 -22.43 -3.06 13.19
N ALA A 294 -21.72 -3.12 12.06
CA ALA A 294 -22.38 -3.08 10.75
C ALA A 294 -23.31 -4.28 10.58
N ARG A 295 -22.85 -5.48 10.94
CA ARG A 295 -23.67 -6.71 10.86
C ARG A 295 -24.87 -6.68 11.82
N GLU A 296 -24.72 -6.08 12.99
CA GLU A 296 -25.83 -5.81 13.93
C GLU A 296 -26.72 -4.63 13.53
N GLN A 297 -26.37 -3.88 12.48
CA GLN A 297 -26.99 -2.60 12.14
C GLN A 297 -27.03 -1.61 13.32
N GLY A 298 -25.97 -1.63 14.14
CA GLY A 298 -25.85 -0.79 15.32
C GLY A 298 -25.61 0.69 14.96
N PRO A 299 -26.06 1.64 15.80
CA PRO A 299 -26.05 3.08 15.49
C PRO A 299 -24.66 3.70 15.31
N ASN A 300 -23.62 3.03 15.81
CA ASN A 300 -22.23 3.51 15.72
C ASN A 300 -21.40 2.79 14.64
N ALA A 301 -21.99 1.89 13.86
CA ALA A 301 -21.27 1.09 12.87
C ALA A 301 -20.47 1.97 11.91
N TRP A 302 -21.12 2.98 11.34
CA TRP A 302 -20.49 3.86 10.36
C TRP A 302 -19.31 4.65 10.93
N ARG A 303 -19.42 5.13 12.18
CA ARG A 303 -18.32 5.83 12.85
C ARG A 303 -17.07 4.96 12.91
N TYR A 304 -17.20 3.71 13.35
CA TYR A 304 -16.06 2.79 13.42
C TYR A 304 -15.53 2.40 12.04
N CYS A 305 -16.41 2.23 11.05
CA CYS A 305 -16.00 2.03 9.66
C CYS A 305 -15.15 3.20 9.14
N GLN A 306 -15.59 4.44 9.38
CA GLN A 306 -14.86 5.64 8.99
C GLN A 306 -13.51 5.74 9.72
N GLU A 307 -13.48 5.47 11.02
CA GLU A 307 -12.25 5.51 11.80
C GLU A 307 -11.23 4.48 11.30
N ALA A 308 -11.68 3.27 10.98
CA ALA A 308 -10.82 2.24 10.37
C ALA A 308 -10.28 2.71 9.01
N LEU A 309 -11.14 3.27 8.14
CA LEU A 309 -10.76 3.77 6.81
C LEU A 309 -9.78 4.96 6.87
N LEU A 310 -9.91 5.82 7.88
CA LEU A 310 -9.13 7.05 8.02
C LEU A 310 -7.84 6.87 8.84
N SER A 311 -7.66 5.72 9.50
CA SER A 311 -6.62 5.58 10.53
C SER A 311 -5.22 5.93 10.06
N ASP A 312 -4.76 5.33 8.97
CA ASP A 312 -3.43 5.64 8.41
C ASP A 312 -3.44 6.97 7.64
N ILE A 313 -4.54 7.31 6.98
CA ILE A 313 -4.63 8.54 6.17
C ILE A 313 -4.45 9.79 7.03
N THR A 314 -5.03 9.77 8.23
CA THR A 314 -5.04 10.90 9.16
C THR A 314 -4.08 10.72 10.33
N ASP A 315 -3.32 9.62 10.35
CA ASP A 315 -2.39 9.26 11.42
C ASP A 315 -3.05 9.35 12.81
N ILE A 316 -4.22 8.70 12.97
CA ILE A 316 -5.07 8.82 14.18
C ILE A 316 -4.31 8.43 15.46
N GLN A 317 -3.35 7.51 15.35
CA GLN A 317 -2.52 7.04 16.47
C GLN A 317 -1.39 8.01 16.84
N GLY A 318 -1.13 9.02 16.02
CA GLY A 318 -0.14 10.07 16.27
C GLY A 318 1.30 9.60 16.13
N GLY A 319 1.84 9.62 14.91
CA GLY A 319 3.27 9.51 14.62
C GLY A 319 3.73 8.14 14.11
N THR A 320 2.83 7.18 13.92
CA THR A 320 3.21 5.81 13.53
C THR A 320 3.11 5.57 12.03
N THR A 321 2.18 6.25 11.33
CA THR A 321 2.06 6.07 9.87
C THR A 321 3.32 6.51 9.13
N GLY A 322 4.04 7.52 9.64
CA GLY A 322 5.32 7.94 9.07
C GLY A 322 6.40 6.84 9.10
N GLU A 323 6.36 5.96 10.10
CA GLU A 323 7.23 4.79 10.20
C GLU A 323 6.79 3.68 9.23
N GLY A 324 5.49 3.53 9.02
CA GLY A 324 4.89 2.65 8.02
C GLY A 324 3.38 2.58 8.16
N ILE A 325 2.68 2.27 7.06
CA ILE A 325 1.23 2.06 7.08
C ILE A 325 0.85 0.78 7.84
N HIS A 326 -0.28 0.80 8.54
CA HIS A 326 -0.79 -0.36 9.26
C HIS A 326 -1.44 -1.35 8.29
N LEU A 327 -0.64 -2.14 7.57
CA LEU A 327 -1.10 -3.05 6.52
C LEU A 327 -2.26 -3.97 6.95
N GLY A 328 -2.28 -4.43 8.20
CA GLY A 328 -3.39 -5.23 8.72
C GLY A 328 -4.72 -4.46 8.78
N ALA A 329 -4.67 -3.17 9.12
CA ALA A 329 -5.84 -2.30 9.13
C ALA A 329 -6.26 -1.93 7.71
N MET A 330 -5.32 -1.61 6.81
CA MET A 330 -5.62 -1.31 5.41
C MET A 330 -6.18 -2.51 4.64
N GLY A 331 -5.59 -3.70 4.82
CA GLY A 331 -6.14 -4.93 4.27
C GLY A 331 -7.50 -5.25 4.88
N GLY A 332 -7.63 -5.03 6.19
CA GLY A 332 -8.88 -5.19 6.92
C GLY A 332 -9.99 -4.24 6.47
N THR A 333 -9.71 -2.99 6.09
CA THR A 333 -10.74 -2.05 5.62
C THR A 333 -11.28 -2.42 4.25
N LEU A 334 -10.45 -2.97 3.36
CA LEU A 334 -10.94 -3.59 2.12
C LEU A 334 -11.86 -4.77 2.44
N ASP A 335 -11.44 -5.60 3.39
CA ASP A 335 -12.18 -6.76 3.85
C ASP A 335 -13.52 -6.41 4.51
N LEU A 336 -13.54 -5.33 5.29
CA LEU A 336 -14.74 -4.75 5.87
C LEU A 336 -15.72 -4.33 4.77
N VAL A 337 -15.25 -3.75 3.66
CA VAL A 337 -16.12 -3.38 2.54
C VAL A 337 -16.63 -4.63 1.82
N GLU A 338 -15.75 -5.55 1.45
CA GLU A 338 -16.10 -6.74 0.64
C GLU A 338 -16.92 -7.78 1.43
N ARG A 339 -16.46 -8.16 2.61
CA ARG A 339 -17.05 -9.21 3.44
C ARG A 339 -17.89 -8.66 4.58
N GLY A 340 -17.47 -7.58 5.24
CA GLY A 340 -18.23 -7.00 6.34
C GLY A 340 -19.55 -6.38 5.90
N ILE A 341 -19.50 -5.50 4.90
CA ILE A 341 -20.64 -4.70 4.45
C ILE A 341 -21.38 -5.39 3.32
N VAL A 342 -20.66 -5.92 2.32
CA VAL A 342 -21.31 -6.53 1.16
C VAL A 342 -21.62 -8.02 1.37
N GLY A 343 -20.88 -8.69 2.26
CA GLY A 343 -21.06 -10.11 2.54
C GLY A 343 -20.69 -11.02 1.39
N LEU A 344 -19.61 -10.70 0.67
CA LEU A 344 -19.10 -11.56 -0.39
C LEU A 344 -18.34 -12.75 0.17
N GLU A 345 -18.93 -13.94 0.05
CA GLU A 345 -18.26 -15.16 0.48
C GLU A 345 -18.28 -16.24 -0.61
N PRO A 346 -17.10 -16.69 -1.08
CA PRO A 346 -17.04 -17.81 -2.02
C PRO A 346 -17.24 -19.13 -1.27
N HIS A 347 -18.34 -19.82 -1.55
CA HIS A 347 -18.63 -21.16 -1.04
C HIS A 347 -18.64 -22.19 -2.18
N GLY A 348 -18.71 -23.48 -1.81
CA GLY A 348 -18.73 -24.57 -2.78
C GLY A 348 -19.96 -24.57 -3.71
N ASP A 349 -21.06 -23.94 -3.28
CA ASP A 349 -22.32 -23.85 -4.02
C ASP A 349 -22.53 -22.52 -4.76
N GLY A 350 -21.65 -21.53 -4.56
CA GLY A 350 -21.64 -20.28 -5.32
C GLY A 350 -21.00 -19.11 -4.58
N LEU A 351 -21.10 -17.92 -5.16
CA LEU A 351 -20.74 -16.68 -4.49
C LEU A 351 -21.94 -16.19 -3.66
N HIS A 352 -21.80 -16.25 -2.35
CA HIS A 352 -22.79 -15.72 -1.42
C HIS A 352 -22.64 -14.20 -1.36
N ILE A 353 -23.78 -13.50 -1.37
CA ILE A 353 -23.85 -12.04 -1.28
C ILE A 353 -24.93 -11.70 -0.26
N ASP A 354 -24.50 -11.25 0.91
CA ASP A 354 -25.37 -10.86 2.02
C ASP A 354 -25.07 -9.43 2.49
N PRO A 355 -25.64 -8.42 1.80
CA PRO A 355 -25.29 -7.04 2.00
C PRO A 355 -26.02 -6.43 3.19
N VAL A 356 -25.27 -5.72 4.03
CA VAL A 356 -25.78 -4.86 5.09
C VAL A 356 -26.17 -3.50 4.49
N PRO A 357 -27.40 -3.00 4.74
CA PRO A 357 -27.78 -1.66 4.34
C PRO A 357 -27.07 -0.62 5.22
N LEU A 358 -26.16 0.17 4.65
CA LEU A 358 -25.59 1.36 5.30
C LEU A 358 -26.23 2.63 4.74
N SER A 359 -26.86 3.42 5.61
CA SER A 359 -27.60 4.64 5.21
C SER A 359 -26.69 5.71 4.61
N GLU A 360 -25.43 5.72 5.04
CA GLU A 360 -24.39 6.68 4.68
C GLU A 360 -23.75 6.38 3.33
N VAL A 361 -23.90 5.13 2.84
CA VAL A 361 -23.46 4.69 1.52
C VAL A 361 -24.65 4.10 0.75
N PRO A 362 -25.66 4.93 0.40
CA PRO A 362 -26.93 4.44 -0.15
C PRO A 362 -26.78 3.85 -1.56
N ARG A 363 -25.66 4.14 -2.23
CA ARG A 363 -25.32 3.65 -3.56
C ARG A 363 -23.83 3.34 -3.63
N SER A 364 -23.50 2.15 -4.08
CA SER A 364 -22.11 1.75 -4.32
C SER A 364 -22.01 0.84 -5.53
N SER A 365 -20.83 0.80 -6.13
CA SER A 365 -20.53 -0.10 -7.24
C SER A 365 -19.07 -0.48 -7.19
N PHE A 366 -18.78 -1.75 -7.43
CA PHE A 366 -17.42 -2.23 -7.62
C PHE A 366 -17.44 -3.45 -8.54
N SER A 367 -16.26 -3.91 -8.92
CA SER A 367 -16.11 -5.06 -9.81
C SER A 367 -15.21 -6.10 -9.16
N ILE A 368 -15.55 -7.38 -9.30
CA ILE A 368 -14.79 -8.50 -8.77
C ILE A 368 -14.41 -9.48 -9.88
N SER A 369 -13.41 -10.32 -9.58
CA SER A 369 -13.11 -11.50 -10.38
C SER A 369 -13.50 -12.76 -9.62
N TYR A 370 -14.29 -13.64 -10.22
CA TYR A 370 -14.77 -14.88 -9.58
C TYR A 370 -14.93 -15.99 -10.63
N LEU A 371 -14.43 -17.19 -10.31
CA LEU A 371 -14.43 -18.37 -11.23
C LEU A 371 -13.91 -18.06 -12.65
N GLY A 372 -12.86 -17.24 -12.75
CA GLY A 372 -12.26 -16.85 -14.03
C GLY A 372 -12.98 -15.72 -14.77
N HIS A 373 -14.22 -15.38 -14.41
CA HIS A 373 -14.87 -14.16 -14.87
C HIS A 373 -14.13 -12.96 -14.29
N ARG A 374 -13.89 -11.95 -15.12
CA ARG A 374 -13.31 -10.67 -14.71
C ARG A 374 -14.36 -9.59 -14.81
N ASP A 375 -14.21 -8.56 -13.99
CA ASP A 375 -15.05 -7.37 -13.99
C ASP A 375 -16.55 -7.64 -13.79
N ILE A 376 -16.91 -8.66 -12.99
CA ILE A 376 -18.30 -8.85 -12.55
C ILE A 376 -18.68 -7.63 -11.72
N ARG A 377 -19.60 -6.82 -12.24
CA ARG A 377 -19.98 -5.55 -11.61
C ARG A 377 -21.14 -5.77 -10.65
N ILE A 378 -20.90 -5.45 -9.39
CA ILE A 378 -21.89 -5.48 -8.32
C ILE A 378 -22.30 -4.04 -8.01
N ARG A 379 -23.61 -3.78 -7.95
CA ARG A 379 -24.20 -2.47 -7.70
C ARG A 379 -25.24 -2.53 -6.60
N PHE A 380 -25.10 -1.65 -5.62
CA PHE A 380 -26.07 -1.46 -4.56
C PHE A 380 -26.86 -0.17 -4.81
N ARG A 381 -28.17 -0.28 -4.62
CA ARG A 381 -29.11 0.83 -4.51
C ARG A 381 -30.03 0.54 -3.33
N PRO A 382 -30.75 1.54 -2.78
CA PRO A 382 -31.67 1.29 -1.68
C PRO A 382 -32.65 0.16 -2.03
N GLY A 383 -32.59 -0.94 -1.26
CA GLY A 383 -33.42 -2.14 -1.44
C GLY A 383 -33.16 -2.97 -2.70
N ARG A 384 -32.08 -2.74 -3.45
CA ARG A 384 -31.78 -3.48 -4.69
C ARG A 384 -30.30 -3.81 -4.87
N LEU A 385 -30.04 -5.01 -5.37
CA LEU A 385 -28.74 -5.52 -5.78
C LEU A 385 -28.72 -5.77 -7.28
N GLY A 386 -27.82 -5.12 -8.01
CA GLY A 386 -27.59 -5.32 -9.44
C GLY A 386 -26.29 -6.08 -9.68
N ILE A 387 -26.34 -7.11 -10.51
CA ILE A 387 -25.16 -7.90 -10.87
C ILE A 387 -25.08 -7.97 -12.40
N SER A 388 -23.93 -7.56 -12.94
CA SER A 388 -23.63 -7.61 -14.37
C SER A 388 -22.42 -8.47 -14.60
N VAL A 389 -22.56 -9.53 -15.39
CA VAL A 389 -21.46 -10.42 -15.78
C VAL A 389 -21.00 -10.02 -17.19
N PRO A 390 -19.74 -9.61 -17.40
CA PRO A 390 -19.23 -9.28 -18.72
C PRO A 390 -19.30 -10.45 -19.70
N SER A 391 -19.12 -10.16 -20.99
CA SER A 391 -19.04 -11.19 -22.01
C SER A 391 -17.81 -12.08 -21.79
N SER A 392 -18.03 -13.39 -21.77
CA SER A 392 -16.99 -14.41 -21.63
C SER A 392 -17.48 -15.74 -22.20
N THR A 393 -16.57 -16.68 -22.44
CA THR A 393 -16.89 -18.07 -22.83
C THR A 393 -17.14 -18.98 -21.62
N LEU A 394 -17.12 -18.42 -20.40
CA LEU A 394 -17.26 -19.17 -19.17
C LEU A 394 -18.74 -19.46 -18.86
N GLY A 395 -18.97 -20.52 -18.09
CA GLY A 395 -20.31 -20.88 -17.62
C GLY A 395 -20.94 -19.80 -16.73
N PRO A 396 -22.24 -19.91 -16.43
CA PRO A 396 -22.95 -18.91 -15.62
C PRO A 396 -22.35 -18.82 -14.21
N VAL A 397 -22.36 -17.62 -13.65
CA VAL A 397 -21.89 -17.36 -12.28
C VAL A 397 -22.97 -17.84 -11.30
N PRO A 398 -22.67 -18.84 -10.44
CA PRO A 398 -23.58 -19.26 -9.38
C PRO A 398 -23.54 -18.24 -8.22
N LEU A 399 -24.72 -17.85 -7.75
CA LEU A 399 -24.90 -16.89 -6.67
C LEU A 399 -25.85 -17.43 -5.61
N VAL A 400 -25.61 -17.05 -4.36
CA VAL A 400 -26.55 -17.27 -3.25
C VAL A 400 -26.87 -15.91 -2.64
N LEU A 401 -28.14 -15.54 -2.65
CA LEU A 401 -28.65 -14.26 -2.14
C LEU A 401 -29.36 -14.48 -0.79
N PRO A 402 -29.67 -13.42 -0.02
CA PRO A 402 -30.27 -13.56 1.31
C PRO A 402 -31.54 -14.43 1.30
N GLY A 403 -31.70 -15.24 2.34
CA GLY A 403 -32.75 -16.28 2.42
C GLY A 403 -32.47 -17.51 1.54
N ASP A 404 -31.19 -17.86 1.35
CA ASP A 404 -30.72 -19.02 0.59
C ASP A 404 -31.20 -19.06 -0.87
N ARG A 405 -31.55 -17.91 -1.44
CA ARG A 405 -32.05 -17.83 -2.82
C ARG A 405 -30.91 -18.01 -3.81
N ARG A 406 -30.89 -19.16 -4.49
CA ARG A 406 -29.89 -19.51 -5.49
C ARG A 406 -30.22 -18.94 -6.85
N GLU A 407 -29.24 -18.32 -7.48
CA GLU A 407 -29.35 -17.68 -8.79
C GLU A 407 -28.17 -18.06 -9.69
N ARG A 408 -28.37 -17.98 -11.01
CA ARG A 408 -27.31 -18.13 -12.01
C ARG A 408 -27.41 -16.98 -13.01
N ILE A 409 -26.29 -16.31 -13.24
CA ILE A 409 -26.22 -15.20 -14.20
C ILE A 409 -25.24 -15.58 -15.31
N ALA A 410 -25.75 -15.66 -16.55
CA ALA A 410 -24.91 -16.00 -17.69
C ALA A 410 -24.00 -14.81 -18.08
N ALA A 411 -22.96 -15.09 -18.85
CA ALA A 411 -22.13 -14.05 -19.45
C ALA A 411 -22.99 -13.08 -20.29
N SER A 412 -22.60 -11.82 -20.33
CA SER A 412 -23.34 -10.72 -21.00
C SER A 412 -24.72 -10.44 -20.41
N GLN A 413 -25.06 -10.95 -19.22
CA GLN A 413 -26.33 -10.64 -18.56
C GLN A 413 -26.16 -9.66 -17.41
N GLU A 414 -27.20 -8.85 -17.22
CA GLU A 414 -27.41 -8.01 -16.05
C GLU A 414 -28.74 -8.38 -15.40
N ARG A 415 -28.73 -8.60 -14.08
CA ARG A 415 -29.94 -8.84 -13.29
C ARG A 415 -29.99 -7.95 -12.06
N TRP A 416 -31.21 -7.55 -11.70
CA TRP A 416 -31.49 -6.81 -10.48
C TRP A 416 -32.40 -7.62 -9.56
N PHE A 417 -32.03 -7.65 -8.29
CA PHE A 417 -32.72 -8.36 -7.23
C PHE A 417 -33.25 -7.37 -6.20
N ARG A 418 -34.43 -7.65 -5.66
CA ARG A 418 -34.91 -6.96 -4.46
C ARG A 418 -34.21 -7.57 -3.25
N LEU A 419 -33.67 -6.71 -2.40
CA LEU A 419 -33.15 -7.08 -1.09
C LEU A 419 -34.29 -6.95 -0.05
N PRO A 420 -34.29 -7.79 0.99
CA PRO A 420 -35.20 -7.62 2.12
C PRO A 420 -35.06 -6.20 2.68
N LYS A 421 -36.14 -5.65 3.23
CA LYS A 421 -36.02 -4.46 4.07
C LYS A 421 -35.32 -4.94 5.36
N GLY A 422 -34.17 -4.35 5.64
CA GLY A 422 -33.43 -4.56 6.89
C GLY A 422 -34.21 -4.05 8.10
#